data_AF-A0A2D6FW98-F1
#
_entry.id   AF-A0A2D6FW98-F1
#
_cell.length_a   1.000
_cell.length_b   1.000
_cell.length_c   1.000
_cell.angle_alpha   90.00
_cell.angle_beta   90.00
_cell.angle_gamma   90.00
#
_symmetry.space_group_name_H-M   'P 1'
#
loop_
_entity.id
_entity.type
_entity.pdbx_description
1 polymer ?
#
loop_
_entity_poly.entity_id
_entity_poly.type
_entity_poly.pdbx_seq_one_letter_code
_entity_poly.pdbx_strand_id
1 'polypeptide(L)'
;MQPNKGLIYLVAGLGALIVLGLAAAAVGIVLKTSGSGFSFFGTTAPTFNNAEVMLPPGARVIGITADGGRIHAHIQGGGGASIWTIDPATGKVLGKMLLKSP
;
A
#
# COMPACT_ATOMS: atom_id res chain seq x y z
N MET A 1 56.60 4.00 19.43
CA MET A 1 55.21 3.49 19.47
C MET A 1 54.98 2.66 18.21
N GLN A 2 54.91 1.33 18.30
CA GLN A 2 54.61 0.50 17.14
C GLN A 2 53.10 0.59 16.83
N PRO A 3 52.70 0.92 15.59
CA PRO A 3 51.28 0.97 15.24
C PRO A 3 50.67 -0.43 15.34
N ASN A 4 49.58 -0.54 16.10
CA ASN A 4 48.87 -1.80 16.33
C ASN A 4 48.04 -2.14 15.08
N LYS A 5 48.64 -2.90 14.17
CA LYS A 5 48.07 -3.25 12.86
C LYS A 5 46.67 -3.86 12.96
N GLY A 6 46.39 -4.61 14.04
CA GLY A 6 45.06 -5.20 14.29
C GLY A 6 43.93 -4.16 14.45
N LEU A 7 44.21 -3.02 15.09
CA LEU A 7 43.22 -1.95 15.29
C LEU A 7 42.89 -1.26 13.95
N ILE A 8 43.88 -1.14 13.07
CA ILE A 8 43.71 -0.57 11.73
C ILE A 8 42.81 -1.47 10.88
N TYR A 9 43.02 -2.78 10.90
CA TYR A 9 42.15 -3.74 10.18
C TYR A 9 40.72 -3.76 10.72
N LEU A 10 40.55 -3.69 12.04
CA LEU A 10 39.23 -3.63 12.66
C LEU A 10 38.44 -2.40 12.18
N VAL A 11 39.06 -1.23 12.24
CA VAL A 11 38.43 0.04 11.83
C VAL A 11 38.15 0.04 10.33
N ALA A 12 39.08 -0.46 9.50
CA ALA A 12 38.88 -0.58 8.07
C ALA A 12 37.70 -1.52 7.73
N GLY A 13 37.59 -2.66 8.42
CA GLY A 13 36.48 -3.59 8.25
C GLY A 13 35.14 -2.99 8.68
N LEU A 14 35.11 -2.28 9.80
CA LEU A 14 33.89 -1.65 10.32
C LEU A 14 33.42 -0.50 9.41
N GLY A 15 34.36 0.31 8.90
CA GLY A 15 34.07 1.32 7.89
C GLY A 15 33.53 0.72 6.59
N ALA A 16 34.13 -0.36 6.10
CA ALA A 16 33.63 -1.06 4.92
C ALA A 16 32.20 -1.58 5.12
N LEU A 17 31.89 -2.14 6.29
CA LEU A 17 30.55 -2.64 6.62
C LEU A 17 29.49 -1.54 6.58
N ILE A 18 29.81 -0.36 7.12
CA ILE A 18 28.90 0.81 7.10
C ILE A 18 28.64 1.25 5.66
N VAL A 19 29.68 1.39 4.84
CA VAL A 19 29.53 1.80 3.44
C VAL A 19 28.72 0.78 2.65
N LEU A 20 28.94 -0.52 2.87
CA LEU A 20 28.18 -1.60 2.24
C LEU A 20 26.69 -1.55 2.63
N GLY A 21 26.40 -1.35 3.92
CA GLY A 21 25.03 -1.23 4.41
C GLY A 21 24.30 -0.01 3.82
N LEU A 22 24.99 1.12 3.73
CA LEU A 22 24.41 2.36 3.18
C LEU A 22 24.19 2.26 1.67
N ALA A 23 25.11 1.63 0.93
CA ALA A 23 24.95 1.35 -0.49
C ALA A 23 23.75 0.42 -0.74
N ALA A 24 23.61 -0.65 0.05
CA ALA A 24 22.46 -1.56 -0.04
C ALA A 24 21.13 -0.84 0.24
N ALA A 25 21.10 0.06 1.22
CA ALA A 25 19.92 0.87 1.52
C ALA A 25 19.57 1.81 0.35
N ALA A 26 20.56 2.49 -0.23
CA ALA A 26 20.34 3.38 -1.38
C ALA A 26 19.81 2.62 -2.61
N VAL A 27 20.39 1.46 -2.92
CA VAL A 27 19.92 0.60 -4.02
C VAL A 27 18.51 0.08 -3.76
N GLY A 28 18.21 -0.34 -2.53
CA GLY A 28 16.86 -0.76 -2.12
C GLY A 28 15.83 0.35 -2.30
N ILE A 29 16.17 1.60 -2.01
CA ILE A 29 15.28 2.75 -2.22
C ILE A 29 15.03 2.96 -3.71
N VAL A 30 16.08 3.00 -4.55
CA VAL A 30 15.97 3.27 -5.99
C VAL A 30 15.16 2.19 -6.73
N LEU A 31 15.45 0.91 -6.43
CA LEU A 31 14.69 -0.20 -7.00
C LEU A 31 13.22 -0.17 -6.57
N LYS A 32 12.95 0.26 -5.33
CA LYS A 32 11.59 0.30 -4.80
C LYS A 32 10.77 1.53 -5.22
N THR A 33 11.41 2.67 -5.48
CA THR A 33 10.75 3.80 -6.16
C THR A 33 10.43 3.49 -7.62
N SER A 34 11.16 2.56 -8.23
CA SER A 34 10.91 2.11 -9.62
C SER A 34 9.78 1.06 -9.72
N GLY A 35 9.40 0.43 -8.60
CA GLY A 35 8.32 -0.55 -8.55
C GLY A 35 7.72 -0.66 -7.15
N SER A 36 6.60 0.02 -6.92
CA SER A 36 5.71 -0.11 -5.74
C SER A 36 6.36 0.13 -4.36
N GLY A 37 5.96 1.24 -3.72
CA GLY A 37 6.50 1.83 -2.49
C GLY A 37 6.84 0.89 -1.32
N PHE A 38 7.89 1.26 -0.57
CA PHE A 38 8.36 0.56 0.63
C PHE A 38 7.64 1.05 1.87
N SER A 39 6.67 0.27 2.35
CA SER A 39 6.11 0.46 3.69
C SER A 39 6.94 -0.34 4.71
N PHE A 40 7.70 0.37 5.56
CA PHE A 40 8.44 -0.18 6.70
C PHE A 40 7.49 -0.70 7.81
N PHE A 41 6.26 -0.19 7.82
CA PHE A 41 5.14 -0.72 8.58
C PHE A 41 4.24 -1.45 7.60
N GLY A 42 3.87 -2.71 7.88
CA GLY A 42 3.14 -3.63 6.98
C GLY A 42 1.71 -3.23 6.59
N THR A 43 1.50 -1.98 6.18
CA THR A 43 0.30 -1.57 5.46
C THR A 43 0.61 -1.75 3.98
N THR A 44 0.24 -2.92 3.46
CA THR A 44 0.06 -3.09 2.02
C THR A 44 -1.03 -2.12 1.60
N ALA A 45 -0.64 -0.98 1.06
CA ALA A 45 -1.57 -0.11 0.37
C ALA A 45 -2.27 -0.96 -0.71
N PRO A 46 -3.61 -0.96 -0.77
CA PRO A 46 -4.32 -1.74 -1.77
C PRO A 46 -3.81 -1.36 -3.17
N THR A 47 -3.43 -2.36 -3.96
CA THR A 47 -3.09 -2.14 -5.37
C THR A 47 -4.37 -1.83 -6.10
N PHE A 48 -4.55 -0.58 -6.48
CA PHE A 48 -5.66 -0.15 -7.33
C PHE A 48 -5.25 -0.35 -8.78
N ASN A 49 -6.02 -1.14 -9.51
CA ASN A 49 -5.92 -1.16 -10.96
C ASN A 49 -6.89 -0.11 -11.55
N ASN A 50 -6.77 0.23 -12.84
CA ASN A 50 -7.74 1.07 -13.56
C ASN A 50 -9.06 0.32 -13.79
N ALA A 51 -9.68 -0.16 -12.71
CA ALA A 51 -10.86 -0.98 -12.75
C ALA A 51 -12.11 -0.09 -12.70
N GLU A 52 -12.95 -0.21 -13.72
CA GLU A 52 -14.21 0.50 -13.80
C GLU A 52 -15.32 -0.27 -13.10
N VAL A 53 -16.09 0.42 -12.25
CA VAL A 53 -17.25 -0.15 -11.57
C VAL A 53 -18.49 0.51 -12.14
N MET A 54 -19.38 -0.29 -12.73
CA MET A 54 -20.66 0.22 -13.24
C MET A 54 -21.62 0.46 -12.07
N LEU A 55 -21.93 1.73 -11.82
CA LEU A 55 -22.95 2.11 -10.85
C LEU A 55 -24.35 2.04 -11.46
N PRO A 56 -25.40 1.82 -10.65
CA PRO A 56 -26.77 1.87 -11.12
C PRO A 56 -27.12 3.27 -11.63
N PRO A 57 -28.05 3.39 -12.60
CA PRO A 57 -28.53 4.68 -13.06
C PRO A 57 -29.11 5.50 -11.89
N GLY A 58 -28.70 6.77 -11.79
CA GLY A 58 -29.14 7.67 -10.72
C GLY A 58 -28.51 7.40 -9.34
N ALA A 59 -27.53 6.49 -9.25
CA ALA A 59 -26.78 6.26 -8.03
C ALA A 59 -25.70 7.33 -7.83
N ARG A 60 -25.57 7.81 -6.59
CA ARG A 60 -24.54 8.75 -6.16
C ARG A 60 -23.64 8.08 -5.14
N VAL A 61 -22.33 8.14 -5.37
CA VAL A 61 -21.36 7.78 -4.33
C VAL A 61 -21.30 8.91 -3.32
N ILE A 62 -21.60 8.61 -2.06
CA ILE A 62 -21.60 9.59 -0.96
C ILE A 62 -20.42 9.39 -0.01
N GLY A 63 -19.73 8.26 -0.09
CA GLY A 63 -18.53 7.97 0.70
C GLY A 63 -17.79 6.76 0.16
N ILE A 64 -16.47 6.75 0.37
CA ILE A 64 -15.60 5.63 0.02
C ILE A 64 -14.65 5.41 1.19
N THR A 65 -14.55 4.16 1.63
CA THR A 65 -13.58 3.73 2.65
C THR A 65 -12.80 2.54 2.10
N ALA A 66 -11.52 2.42 2.42
CA ALA A 66 -10.74 1.24 2.10
C ALA A 66 -10.26 0.58 3.38
N ASP A 67 -10.50 -0.72 3.53
CA ASP A 67 -10.07 -1.52 4.68
C ASP A 67 -9.73 -2.94 4.25
N GLY A 68 -8.70 -3.53 4.87
CA GLY A 68 -8.31 -4.93 4.63
C GLY A 68 -8.07 -5.31 3.16
N GLY A 69 -7.64 -4.37 2.32
CA GLY A 69 -7.44 -4.58 0.89
C GLY A 69 -8.73 -4.58 0.05
N ARG A 70 -9.84 -4.07 0.60
CA ARG A 70 -11.13 -3.95 -0.08
C ARG A 70 -11.61 -2.51 -0.07
N ILE A 71 -12.41 -2.14 -1.06
CA ILE A 71 -13.09 -0.85 -1.12
C ILE A 71 -14.53 -1.03 -0.66
N HIS A 72 -14.99 -0.17 0.22
CA HIS A 72 -16.38 -0.04 0.64
C HIS A 72 -16.93 1.28 0.11
N ALA A 73 -17.79 1.22 -0.89
CA ALA A 73 -18.46 2.39 -1.46
C ALA A 73 -19.86 2.54 -0.85
N HIS A 74 -20.12 3.68 -0.22
CA HIS A 74 -21.46 4.11 0.15
C HIS A 74 -22.15 4.72 -1.06
N ILE A 75 -23.22 4.08 -1.49
CA ILE A 75 -24.01 4.47 -2.65
C ILE A 75 -25.42 4.79 -2.21
N GLN A 76 -25.86 6.02 -2.49
CA GLN A 76 -27.23 6.47 -2.34
C GLN A 76 -27.93 6.35 -3.70
N GLY A 77 -29.05 5.63 -3.76
CA GLY A 77 -29.86 5.51 -4.96
C GLY A 77 -31.36 5.63 -4.66
N GLY A 78 -32.19 5.52 -5.70
CA GLY A 78 -33.65 5.66 -5.59
C GLY A 78 -34.34 4.65 -4.65
N GLY A 79 -33.66 3.56 -4.28
CA GLY A 79 -34.16 2.55 -3.34
C GLY A 79 -33.60 2.63 -1.92
N GLY A 80 -32.82 3.68 -1.59
CA GLY A 80 -32.19 3.86 -0.28
C GLY A 80 -30.65 3.87 -0.31
N ALA A 81 -30.04 3.81 0.87
CA ALA A 81 -28.60 3.73 1.01
C ALA A 81 -28.10 2.28 0.86
N SER A 82 -26.94 2.09 0.25
CA SER A 82 -26.32 0.78 0.07
C SER A 82 -24.80 0.84 0.21
N ILE A 83 -24.21 -0.27 0.64
CA ILE A 83 -22.75 -0.43 0.78
C ILE A 83 -22.31 -1.50 -0.19
N TRP A 84 -21.37 -1.17 -1.06
CA TRP A 84 -20.80 -2.09 -2.03
C TRP A 84 -19.36 -2.38 -1.64
N THR A 85 -19.05 -3.66 -1.46
CA THR A 85 -17.68 -4.11 -1.24
C THR A 85 -17.09 -4.49 -2.59
N ILE A 86 -15.98 -3.87 -2.95
CA ILE A 86 -15.36 -3.97 -4.27
C ILE A 86 -13.91 -4.44 -4.09
N ASP A 87 -13.49 -5.39 -4.93
CA ASP A 87 -12.09 -5.76 -5.08
C ASP A 87 -11.35 -4.69 -5.90
N PRO A 88 -10.37 -3.96 -5.32
CA PRO A 88 -9.65 -2.89 -6.00
C PRO A 88 -8.77 -3.38 -7.17
N ALA A 89 -8.39 -4.66 -7.20
CA ALA A 89 -7.54 -5.19 -8.25
C ALA A 89 -8.32 -5.50 -9.53
N THR A 90 -9.57 -5.95 -9.37
CA THR A 90 -10.42 -6.43 -10.48
C THR A 90 -11.62 -5.53 -10.77
N GLY A 91 -11.97 -4.61 -9.85
CA GLY A 91 -13.21 -3.83 -9.90
C GLY A 91 -14.46 -4.66 -9.62
N LYS A 92 -14.31 -5.94 -9.25
CA LYS A 92 -15.44 -6.83 -9.04
C LYS A 92 -16.16 -6.47 -7.75
N VAL A 93 -17.48 -6.30 -7.83
CA VAL A 93 -18.32 -6.15 -6.64
C VAL A 93 -18.44 -7.51 -5.95
N LEU A 94 -17.83 -7.63 -4.77
CA LEU A 94 -17.83 -8.84 -3.95
C LEU A 94 -19.14 -9.00 -3.16
N GLY A 95 -19.81 -7.88 -2.84
CA GLY A 95 -21.06 -7.90 -2.10
C GLY A 95 -21.76 -6.56 -2.08
N LYS A 96 -23.07 -6.59 -1.87
CA LYS A 96 -23.94 -5.41 -1.75
C LYS A 96 -24.83 -5.58 -0.54
N MET A 97 -24.88 -4.56 0.31
CA MET A 97 -25.80 -4.49 1.44
C MET A 97 -26.73 -3.29 1.25
N LEU A 98 -28.04 -3.52 1.31
CA LEU A 98 -29.03 -2.44 1.35
C LEU A 98 -29.27 -2.05 2.80
N LEU A 99 -29.26 -0.76 3.08
CA LEU A 99 -29.62 -0.20 4.36
C LEU A 99 -31.08 0.24 4.29
N LYS A 100 -31.89 -0.35 5.16
CA LYS A 100 -33.27 0.06 5.40
C LYS A 100 -33.35 0.62 6.81
N SER A 101 -33.91 1.82 6.95
CA SER A 101 -34.35 2.30 8.27
C SER A 101 -35.70 1.63 8.57
N PRO A 102 -35.90 1.08 9.78
CA PRO A 102 -37.21 0.61 10.22
C PRO A 102 -38.23 1.76 10.30
#